data_AF-A0A9X3WQQ6-F1
#
_entry.id   AF-A0A9X3WQQ6-F1
#
_cell.length_a   1.000
_cell.length_b   1.000
_cell.length_c   1.000
_cell.angle_alpha   90.00
_cell.angle_beta   90.00
_cell.angle_gamma   90.00
#
_symmetry.space_group_name_H-M   'P 1'
#
loop_
_entity.id
_entity.type
_entity.pdbx_description
1 polymer ?
#
loop_
_entity_poly.entity_id
_entity_poly.type
_entity_poly.pdbx_seq_one_letter_code
_entity_poly.pdbx_strand_id
1 'polypeptide(L)'
;MKKVFMGVLLTGLIFIVGCNEDFDYENEEVAAIVRGEEITIGELRFLYPDKKALDNLDGTIKATLAIQEAKKMDLDVSEEMKEIEGANVYPEEANNSETAKNIRQFAHTQAAKFGMEPEEYYKEYTEKTREISFYVVGYIEEMIGEADDKAFTEQANKLLDDLVEENRDEINIRIQ
;
A
#
# COMPACT_ATOMS: atom_id res chain seq x y z
N MET A 1 -69.48 -1.09 -12.22
CA MET A 1 -68.53 -0.87 -13.32
C MET A 1 -67.54 0.20 -12.90
N LYS A 2 -66.26 -0.07 -13.20
CA LYS A 2 -65.02 0.60 -12.76
C LYS A 2 -65.01 2.11 -12.94
N LYS A 3 -64.24 2.81 -12.07
CA LYS A 3 -63.21 3.83 -12.39
C LYS A 3 -62.73 4.47 -11.07
N VAL A 4 -61.77 3.82 -10.40
CA VAL A 4 -60.31 4.05 -10.45
C VAL A 4 -59.89 5.25 -9.59
N PHE A 5 -59.29 4.91 -8.45
CA PHE A 5 -58.47 5.71 -7.54
C PHE A 5 -57.46 6.58 -8.31
N MET A 6 -57.40 7.88 -8.00
CA MET A 6 -56.34 8.77 -8.46
C MET A 6 -55.47 9.12 -7.26
N GLY A 7 -54.35 8.41 -7.16
CA GLY A 7 -53.46 8.41 -6.00
C GLY A 7 -52.63 9.70 -5.90
N VAL A 8 -52.62 10.24 -4.69
CA VAL A 8 -51.50 11.04 -4.19
C VAL A 8 -50.50 10.04 -3.61
N LEU A 9 -49.38 9.82 -4.29
CA LEU A 9 -48.17 9.37 -3.61
C LEU A 9 -46.96 10.03 -4.27
N LEU A 10 -46.58 11.12 -3.60
CA LEU A 10 -45.29 11.77 -3.66
C LEU A 10 -44.25 10.78 -3.10
N THR A 11 -43.44 10.15 -3.94
CA THR A 11 -42.24 9.44 -3.48
C THR A 11 -41.08 9.73 -4.41
N GLY A 12 -40.01 10.24 -3.79
CA GLY A 12 -38.92 10.97 -4.41
C GLY A 12 -38.15 10.17 -5.44
N LEU A 13 -37.62 10.92 -6.42
CA LEU A 13 -36.37 10.56 -7.05
C LEU A 13 -35.34 10.29 -5.96
N ILE A 14 -35.08 9.02 -5.67
CA ILE A 14 -33.85 8.61 -5.01
C ILE A 14 -32.80 8.75 -6.09
N PHE A 15 -32.12 9.90 -6.11
CA PHE A 15 -30.82 9.99 -6.75
C PHE A 15 -29.89 9.07 -5.96
N ILE A 16 -29.77 7.83 -6.40
CA ILE A 16 -28.59 7.02 -6.07
C ILE A 16 -27.47 7.58 -6.94
N VAL A 17 -26.98 8.77 -6.57
CA VAL A 17 -25.60 9.11 -6.86
C VAL A 17 -24.84 8.24 -5.87
N GLY A 18 -24.38 7.08 -6.34
CA GLY A 18 -23.23 6.48 -5.69
C GLY A 18 -22.11 7.48 -5.89
N CYS A 19 -21.88 8.33 -4.89
CA CYS A 19 -20.59 8.96 -4.76
C CYS A 19 -19.61 7.77 -4.69
N ASN A 20 -18.86 7.55 -5.77
CA ASN A 20 -17.51 7.09 -5.54
C ASN A 20 -16.95 8.16 -4.61
N GLU A 21 -16.64 7.81 -3.37
CA GLU A 21 -15.85 8.68 -2.50
C GLU A 21 -14.50 8.81 -3.22
N ASP A 22 -14.43 9.82 -4.08
CA ASP A 22 -13.17 10.32 -4.57
C ASP A 22 -12.45 10.82 -3.32
N PHE A 23 -11.35 10.14 -2.98
CA PHE A 23 -10.47 10.54 -1.89
C PHE A 23 -9.94 11.93 -2.23
N ASP A 24 -10.41 12.95 -1.51
CA ASP A 24 -10.11 14.38 -1.77
C ASP A 24 -8.75 14.81 -1.19
N TYR A 25 -7.81 13.87 -1.09
CA TYR A 25 -6.49 14.10 -0.52
C TYR A 25 -5.45 14.27 -1.62
N GLU A 26 -4.65 15.33 -1.51
CA GLU A 26 -3.50 15.58 -2.37
C GLU A 26 -2.33 14.67 -2.00
N ASN A 27 -1.43 14.42 -2.96
CA ASN A 27 -0.32 13.49 -2.76
C ASN A 27 0.68 13.94 -1.69
N GLU A 28 0.81 15.25 -1.49
CA GLU A 28 1.73 15.85 -0.52
C GLU A 28 1.18 15.87 0.91
N GLU A 29 -0.11 15.55 1.10
CA GLU A 29 -0.70 15.51 2.42
C GLU A 29 -0.09 14.39 3.27
N VAL A 30 0.22 14.73 4.52
CA VAL A 30 0.80 13.79 5.48
C VAL A 30 -0.33 12.92 6.04
N ALA A 31 -0.21 11.61 5.86
CA ALA A 31 -1.10 10.59 6.41
C ALA A 31 -0.73 10.25 7.86
N ALA A 32 0.57 10.08 8.13
CA ALA A 32 1.09 9.82 9.45
C ALA A 32 2.52 10.34 9.60
N ILE A 33 2.95 10.53 10.85
CA ILE A 33 4.35 10.79 11.21
C ILE A 33 4.79 9.67 12.15
N VAL A 34 5.91 9.01 11.83
CA VAL A 34 6.46 7.87 12.57
C VAL A 34 7.90 8.20 12.96
N ARG A 35 8.13 8.49 14.25
CA ARG A 35 9.43 8.95 14.77
C ARG A 35 10.03 10.15 14.02
N GLY A 36 9.16 11.05 13.55
CA GLY A 36 9.54 12.23 12.78
C GLY A 36 9.66 12.02 11.27
N GLU A 37 9.47 10.80 10.77
CA GLU A 37 9.39 10.49 9.33
C GLU A 37 7.94 10.58 8.85
N GLU A 38 7.69 11.32 7.76
CA GLU A 38 6.34 11.51 7.21
C GLU A 38 5.98 10.38 6.23
N ILE A 39 4.81 9.78 6.42
CA ILE A 39 4.14 8.94 5.43
C ILE A 39 3.10 9.81 4.74
N THR A 40 3.23 10.02 3.43
CA THR A 40 2.28 10.86 2.67
C THR A 40 1.18 10.03 2.00
N ILE A 41 0.09 10.68 1.64
CA ILE A 41 -0.97 10.10 0.81
C ILE A 41 -0.41 9.62 -0.53
N GLY A 42 0.48 10.40 -1.14
CA GLY A 42 1.16 10.05 -2.38
C GLY A 42 1.95 8.76 -2.26
N GLU A 43 2.65 8.55 -1.13
CA GLU A 43 3.34 7.29 -0.87
C GLU A 43 2.39 6.09 -0.81
N LEU A 44 1.28 6.21 -0.06
CA LEU A 44 0.29 5.13 0.04
C LEU A 44 -0.33 4.83 -1.33
N ARG A 45 -0.66 5.85 -2.12
CA ARG A 45 -1.21 5.70 -3.48
C ARG A 45 -0.20 5.16 -4.48
N PHE A 46 1.09 5.43 -4.24
CA PHE A 46 2.16 4.84 -5.03
C PHE A 46 2.28 3.35 -4.78
N LEU A 47 2.08 2.89 -3.54
CA LEU A 47 2.18 1.49 -3.15
C LEU A 47 0.89 0.69 -3.35
N TYR A 48 -0.27 1.34 -3.28
CA TYR A 48 -1.57 0.67 -3.24
C TYR A 48 -2.59 1.35 -4.17
N PRO A 49 -3.60 0.61 -4.67
CA PRO A 49 -4.75 1.23 -5.31
C PRO A 49 -5.42 2.26 -4.37
N ASP A 50 -5.93 3.39 -4.90
CA ASP A 50 -6.50 4.48 -4.07
C ASP A 50 -7.53 3.99 -3.03
N LYS A 51 -8.43 3.09 -3.44
CA LYS A 51 -9.45 2.47 -2.56
C LYS A 51 -8.88 1.63 -1.41
N LYS A 52 -7.58 1.37 -1.45
CA LYS A 52 -6.82 0.55 -0.50
C LYS A 52 -5.68 1.34 0.14
N ALA A 53 -5.40 2.57 -0.29
CA ALA A 53 -4.29 3.36 0.22
C ALA A 53 -4.38 3.55 1.73
N LEU A 54 -5.52 4.04 2.23
CA LEU A 54 -5.71 4.23 3.67
C LEU A 54 -5.91 2.93 4.45
N ASP A 55 -6.57 1.93 3.84
CA ASP A 55 -6.71 0.59 4.43
C ASP A 55 -5.35 -0.05 4.77
N ASN A 56 -4.27 0.38 4.11
CA ASN A 56 -2.92 -0.14 4.31
C ASN A 56 -2.04 0.78 5.17
N LEU A 57 -2.54 1.91 5.68
CA LEU A 57 -1.73 2.84 6.49
C LEU A 57 -1.10 2.14 7.71
N ASP A 58 -1.86 1.32 8.43
CA ASP A 58 -1.34 0.57 9.59
C ASP A 58 -0.19 -0.36 9.19
N GLY A 59 -0.29 -1.01 8.03
CA GLY A 59 0.76 -1.86 7.47
C GLY A 59 2.00 -1.06 7.08
N THR A 60 1.81 0.12 6.49
CA THR A 60 2.91 1.04 6.15
C THR A 60 3.61 1.55 7.40
N ILE A 61 2.88 1.93 8.46
CA ILE A 61 3.47 2.35 9.75
C ILE A 61 4.35 1.23 10.33
N LYS A 62 3.87 -0.03 10.32
CA LYS A 62 4.65 -1.19 10.77
C LYS A 62 5.93 -1.36 9.95
N ALA A 63 5.82 -1.25 8.62
CA ALA A 63 6.97 -1.36 7.74
C ALA A 63 7.99 -0.24 7.99
N THR A 64 7.54 1.02 8.14
CA THR A 64 8.40 2.16 8.46
C THR A 64 9.17 1.95 9.76
N LEU A 65 8.50 1.52 10.83
CA LEU A 65 9.19 1.22 12.10
C LEU A 65 10.21 0.09 11.96
N ALA A 66 9.86 -1.00 11.27
CA ALA A 66 10.76 -2.12 11.03
C ALA A 66 11.99 -1.69 10.21
N ILE A 67 11.81 -0.86 9.18
CA ILE A 67 12.91 -0.29 8.38
C ILE A 67 13.83 0.57 9.26
N GLN A 68 13.26 1.40 10.14
CA GLN A 68 14.03 2.23 11.07
C GLN A 68 14.85 1.38 12.05
N GLU A 69 14.29 0.29 12.60
CA GLU A 69 15.04 -0.63 13.46
C GLU A 69 16.10 -1.39 12.67
N ALA A 70 15.78 -1.90 11.47
CA ALA A 70 16.74 -2.57 10.60
C ALA A 70 17.95 -1.68 10.30
N LYS A 71 17.71 -0.41 9.93
CA LYS A 71 18.77 0.58 9.69
C LYS A 71 19.58 0.89 10.94
N LYS A 72 18.96 0.91 12.12
CA LYS A 72 19.65 1.11 13.40
C LYS A 72 20.50 -0.10 13.81
N MET A 73 20.18 -1.28 13.30
CA MET A 73 20.99 -2.51 13.43
C MET A 73 22.08 -2.62 12.36
N ASP A 74 22.24 -1.61 11.50
CA ASP A 74 23.15 -1.63 10.35
C ASP A 74 22.92 -2.83 9.40
N LEU A 75 21.66 -3.28 9.26
CA LEU A 75 21.30 -4.31 8.27
C LEU A 75 21.53 -3.76 6.86
N ASP A 76 22.40 -4.41 6.10
CA ASP A 76 22.70 -4.10 4.70
C ASP A 76 21.90 -5.02 3.79
N VAL A 77 21.00 -4.44 2.99
CA VAL A 77 20.18 -5.15 2.00
C VAL A 77 20.71 -4.99 0.56
N SER A 78 21.88 -4.39 0.40
CA SER A 78 22.39 -3.98 -0.91
C SER A 78 22.79 -5.16 -1.79
N GLU A 79 23.18 -6.29 -1.21
CA GLU A 79 23.50 -7.50 -1.97
C GLU A 79 22.23 -8.21 -2.46
N GLU A 80 21.21 -8.34 -1.60
CA GLU A 80 19.89 -8.89 -1.93
C GLU A 80 19.19 -8.05 -3.00
N MET A 81 19.39 -6.73 -2.98
CA MET A 81 18.90 -5.80 -4.01
C MET A 81 19.58 -6.01 -5.37
N LYS A 82 20.82 -6.52 -5.43
CA LYS A 82 21.55 -6.81 -6.68
C LYS A 82 21.17 -8.15 -7.30
N GLU A 83 20.76 -9.14 -6.51
CA GLU A 83 20.67 -10.54 -6.95
C GLU A 83 19.51 -10.88 -7.91
N ILE A 84 18.66 -9.92 -8.31
CA ILE A 84 17.49 -10.21 -9.15
C ILE A 84 17.37 -9.25 -10.35
N GLU A 85 18.33 -9.32 -11.26
CA GLU A 85 18.18 -8.80 -12.63
C GLU A 85 17.08 -9.61 -13.36
N GLY A 86 16.00 -8.95 -13.76
CA GLY A 86 14.92 -9.54 -14.58
C GLY A 86 13.54 -9.66 -13.91
N ALA A 87 13.42 -9.51 -12.59
CA ALA A 87 12.11 -9.49 -11.92
C ALA A 87 11.38 -8.13 -11.98
N ASN A 88 12.06 -7.08 -12.46
CA ASN A 88 11.53 -5.71 -12.56
C ASN A 88 11.06 -5.38 -13.99
N VAL A 89 10.89 -6.39 -14.85
CA VAL A 89 10.62 -6.16 -16.27
C VAL A 89 9.13 -5.88 -16.45
N TYR A 90 8.84 -4.66 -16.91
CA TYR A 90 7.49 -4.29 -17.32
C TYR A 90 7.03 -5.21 -18.46
N PRO A 91 5.85 -5.87 -18.36
CA PRO A 91 5.47 -6.90 -19.32
C PRO A 91 5.18 -6.34 -20.72
N GLU A 92 5.87 -6.87 -21.73
CA GLU A 92 5.65 -6.52 -23.14
C GLU A 92 4.18 -6.70 -23.58
N GLU A 93 3.71 -5.84 -24.50
CA GLU A 93 2.34 -5.89 -25.03
C GLU A 93 1.97 -7.23 -25.68
N ALA A 94 2.94 -7.92 -26.28
CA ALA A 94 2.72 -9.23 -26.88
C ALA A 94 2.42 -10.33 -25.84
N ASN A 95 2.82 -10.13 -24.58
CA ASN A 95 2.50 -11.04 -23.49
C ASN A 95 1.03 -10.87 -23.09
N ASN A 96 0.22 -11.87 -23.46
CA ASN A 96 -1.22 -11.89 -23.27
C ASN A 96 -1.69 -12.66 -22.02
N SER A 97 -0.74 -13.08 -21.15
CA SER A 97 -1.10 -13.69 -19.88
C SER A 97 -1.90 -12.72 -19.00
N GLU A 98 -2.77 -13.27 -18.16
CA GLU A 98 -3.61 -12.48 -17.27
C GLU A 98 -2.76 -11.64 -16.30
N THR A 99 -1.68 -12.22 -15.77
CA THR A 99 -0.72 -11.51 -14.92
C THR A 99 -0.09 -10.31 -15.63
N ALA A 100 0.35 -10.47 -16.88
CA ALA A 100 0.95 -9.36 -17.64
C ALA A 100 -0.04 -8.23 -17.88
N LYS A 101 -1.30 -8.56 -18.21
CA LYS A 101 -2.38 -7.58 -18.38
C LYS A 101 -2.67 -6.83 -17.08
N ASN A 102 -2.76 -7.53 -15.96
CA ASN A 102 -3.02 -6.93 -14.65
C ASN A 102 -1.89 -6.00 -14.21
N ILE A 103 -0.64 -6.39 -14.43
CA ILE A 103 0.52 -5.53 -14.17
C ILE A 103 0.46 -4.26 -15.02
N ARG A 104 0.25 -4.38 -16.34
CA ARG A 104 0.13 -3.21 -17.23
C ARG A 104 -1.02 -2.30 -16.81
N GLN A 105 -2.18 -2.87 -16.49
CA GLN A 105 -3.34 -2.11 -16.04
C GLN A 105 -3.06 -1.36 -14.72
N PHE A 106 -2.46 -2.04 -13.75
CA PHE A 106 -2.07 -1.43 -12.48
C PHE A 106 -1.09 -0.28 -12.70
N ALA A 107 0.02 -0.55 -13.40
CA ALA A 107 1.05 0.44 -13.66
C ALA A 107 0.50 1.65 -14.43
N HIS A 108 -0.30 1.43 -15.49
CA HIS A 108 -0.90 2.53 -16.25
C HIS A 108 -1.86 3.36 -15.39
N THR A 109 -2.65 2.73 -14.54
CA THR A 109 -3.59 3.44 -13.66
C THR A 109 -2.86 4.28 -12.63
N GLN A 110 -1.77 3.77 -12.07
CA GLN A 110 -1.01 4.46 -11.05
C GLN A 110 -0.10 5.54 -11.64
N ALA A 111 0.66 5.23 -12.69
CA ALA A 111 1.58 6.16 -13.35
C ALA A 111 0.88 7.45 -13.81
N ALA A 112 -0.36 7.34 -14.31
CA ALA A 112 -1.16 8.48 -14.71
C ALA A 112 -1.40 9.51 -13.58
N LYS A 113 -1.42 9.07 -12.32
CA LYS A 113 -1.61 9.95 -11.15
C LYS A 113 -0.37 10.75 -10.80
N PHE A 114 0.80 10.23 -11.17
CA PHE A 114 2.10 10.83 -10.89
C PHE A 114 2.72 11.49 -12.13
N GLY A 115 2.02 11.45 -13.27
CA GLY A 115 2.53 11.97 -14.54
C GLY A 115 3.74 11.19 -15.06
N MET A 116 3.84 9.90 -14.71
CA MET A 116 4.93 9.02 -15.08
C MET A 116 4.55 8.13 -16.27
N GLU A 117 5.55 7.60 -16.97
CA GLU A 117 5.32 6.51 -17.92
C GLU A 117 5.05 5.19 -17.15
N PRO A 118 4.16 4.30 -17.64
CA PRO A 118 3.83 3.06 -16.93
C PRO A 118 5.03 2.16 -16.63
N GLU A 119 5.99 2.09 -17.56
CA GLU A 119 7.21 1.31 -17.39
C GLU A 119 8.12 1.89 -16.30
N GLU A 120 8.25 3.22 -16.26
CA GLU A 120 9.03 3.95 -15.25
C GLU A 120 8.42 3.76 -13.86
N TYR A 121 7.10 3.97 -13.73
CA TYR A 121 6.38 3.71 -12.49
C TYR A 121 6.56 2.26 -12.03
N TYR A 122 6.40 1.28 -12.92
CA TYR A 122 6.49 -0.13 -12.53
C TYR A 122 7.90 -0.50 -12.04
N LYS A 123 8.93 0.08 -12.66
CA LYS A 123 10.31 -0.09 -12.21
C LYS A 123 10.49 0.45 -10.80
N GLU A 124 10.13 1.71 -10.54
CA GLU A 124 10.26 2.33 -9.23
C GLU A 124 9.41 1.64 -8.16
N TYR A 125 8.17 1.27 -8.50
CA TYR A 125 7.28 0.48 -7.63
C TYR A 125 7.93 -0.83 -7.20
N THR A 126 8.54 -1.55 -8.14
CA THR A 126 9.17 -2.84 -7.84
C THR A 126 10.44 -2.66 -7.01
N GLU A 127 11.23 -1.62 -7.29
CA GLU A 127 12.42 -1.28 -6.48
C GLU A 127 12.02 -0.93 -5.04
N LYS A 128 11.06 -0.03 -4.85
CA LYS A 128 10.58 0.41 -3.54
C LYS A 128 9.95 -0.72 -2.72
N THR A 129 9.05 -1.50 -3.33
CA THR A 129 8.40 -2.62 -2.63
C THR A 129 9.38 -3.73 -2.24
N ARG A 130 10.40 -3.95 -3.07
CA ARG A 130 11.48 -4.90 -2.76
C ARG A 130 12.35 -4.41 -1.60
N GLU A 131 12.78 -3.16 -1.63
CA GLU A 131 13.58 -2.57 -0.54
C GLU A 131 12.83 -2.67 0.80
N ILE A 132 11.54 -2.27 0.81
CA ILE A 132 10.68 -2.43 1.99
C ILE A 132 10.65 -3.88 2.43
N SER A 133 10.43 -4.83 1.50
CA SER A 133 10.37 -6.25 1.84
C SER A 133 11.66 -6.76 2.45
N PHE A 134 12.84 -6.40 1.92
CA PHE A 134 14.11 -6.88 2.45
C PHE A 134 14.41 -6.34 3.83
N TYR A 135 14.17 -5.05 4.07
CA TYR A 135 14.37 -4.49 5.40
C TYR A 135 13.39 -5.08 6.43
N VAL A 136 12.12 -5.24 6.06
CA VAL A 136 11.12 -5.81 6.97
C VAL A 136 11.41 -7.27 7.28
N VAL A 137 11.70 -8.09 6.26
CA VAL A 137 12.05 -9.51 6.44
C VAL A 137 13.35 -9.63 7.23
N GLY A 138 14.40 -8.88 6.88
CA GLY A 138 15.68 -8.91 7.60
C GLY A 138 15.53 -8.53 9.07
N TYR A 139 14.72 -7.51 9.39
CA TYR A 139 14.40 -7.19 10.78
C TYR A 139 13.68 -8.34 11.50
N ILE A 140 12.67 -8.95 10.87
CA ILE A 140 11.95 -10.08 11.47
C ILE A 140 12.91 -11.25 11.72
N GLU A 141 13.74 -11.60 10.74
CA GLU A 141 14.68 -12.73 10.83
C GLU A 141 15.74 -12.50 11.91
N GLU A 142 16.26 -11.27 12.04
CA GLU A 142 17.20 -10.92 13.12
C GLU A 142 16.55 -11.07 14.51
N MET A 143 15.27 -10.74 14.63
CA MET A 143 14.57 -10.73 15.91
C MET A 143 14.03 -12.10 16.35
N ILE A 144 13.53 -12.90 15.42
CA ILE A 144 12.86 -14.18 15.73
C ILE A 144 13.40 -15.40 14.98
N GLY A 145 14.45 -15.23 14.17
CA GLY A 145 15.05 -16.29 13.34
C GLY A 145 14.36 -16.47 11.98
N GLU A 146 14.87 -17.38 11.13
CA GLU A 146 14.32 -17.66 9.80
C GLU A 146 12.97 -18.40 9.85
N ALA A 147 12.17 -18.28 8.78
CA ALA A 147 10.87 -18.92 8.66
C ALA A 147 10.97 -20.46 8.58
N ASP A 148 10.51 -21.16 9.62
CA ASP A 148 10.52 -22.62 9.69
C ASP A 148 9.12 -23.27 9.66
N ASP A 149 8.06 -22.54 10.05
CA ASP A 149 6.68 -23.02 10.02
C ASP A 149 5.61 -21.90 10.04
N LYS A 150 4.34 -22.27 10.28
CA LYS A 150 3.21 -21.33 10.39
C LYS A 150 3.29 -20.42 11.62
N ALA A 151 3.91 -20.88 12.71
CA ALA A 151 4.11 -20.07 13.90
C ALA A 151 5.03 -18.88 13.62
N PHE A 152 5.90 -18.95 12.61
CA PHE A 152 6.69 -17.80 12.16
C PHE A 152 5.80 -16.61 11.77
N THR A 153 4.76 -16.80 10.97
CA THR A 153 3.87 -15.69 10.55
C THR A 153 3.14 -15.06 11.73
N GLU A 154 2.69 -15.87 12.69
CA GLU A 154 2.02 -15.36 13.90
C GLU A 154 3.00 -14.57 14.78
N GLN A 155 4.24 -15.05 14.94
CA GLN A 155 5.30 -14.37 15.67
C GLN A 155 5.74 -13.07 14.98
N ALA A 156 5.90 -13.08 13.66
CA ALA A 156 6.24 -11.90 12.87
C ALA A 156 5.17 -10.81 12.98
N ASN A 157 3.90 -11.17 12.86
CA ASN A 157 2.80 -10.23 13.05
C ASN A 157 2.79 -9.66 14.46
N LYS A 158 2.97 -10.50 15.48
CA LYS A 158 3.04 -10.06 16.87
C LYS A 158 4.21 -9.11 17.10
N LEU A 159 5.40 -9.41 16.56
CA LEU A 159 6.59 -8.56 16.65
C LEU A 159 6.31 -7.16 16.09
N LEU A 160 5.67 -7.07 14.91
CA LEU A 160 5.34 -5.80 14.29
C LEU A 160 4.22 -5.05 15.02
N ASP A 161 3.23 -5.76 15.58
CA ASP A 161 2.18 -5.17 16.42
C ASP A 161 2.77 -4.60 17.73
N ASP A 162 3.64 -5.36 18.41
CA ASP A 162 4.33 -4.92 19.61
C ASP A 162 5.19 -3.68 19.31
N LEU A 163 5.89 -3.68 18.16
CA LEU A 163 6.70 -2.54 17.74
C LEU A 163 5.87 -1.26 17.58
N VAL A 164 4.64 -1.35 17.09
CA VAL A 164 3.72 -0.21 17.01
C VAL A 164 3.28 0.24 18.41
N GLU A 165 2.92 -0.69 19.30
CA GLU A 165 2.46 -0.34 20.66
C GLU A 165 3.59 0.29 21.48
N GLU A 166 4.80 -0.23 21.39
CA GLU A 166 5.99 0.32 22.07
C GLU A 166 6.35 1.73 21.60
N ASN A 167 5.97 2.09 20.37
CA ASN A 167 6.29 3.38 19.74
C ASN A 167 5.07 4.28 19.57
N ARG A 168 3.96 3.96 20.24
CA ARG A 168 2.69 4.67 20.05
C ARG A 168 2.77 6.18 20.28
N ASP A 169 3.57 6.61 21.25
CA ASP A 169 3.77 8.04 21.55
C ASP A 169 4.57 8.79 20.46
N GLU A 170 5.26 8.05 19.60
CA GLU A 170 6.04 8.56 18.48
C GLU A 170 5.32 8.41 17.12
N ILE A 171 4.08 7.91 17.14
CA ILE A 171 3.22 7.75 15.96
C ILE A 171 2.08 8.77 16.02
N ASN A 172 1.97 9.57 14.97
CA ASN A 172 0.94 10.59 14.85
C ASN A 172 0.18 10.45 13.52
N ILE A 173 -1.00 9.83 13.57
CA ILE A 173 -1.90 9.71 12.42
C ILE A 173 -2.63 11.04 12.22
N ARG A 174 -2.58 11.57 10.98
CA ARG A 174 -3.06 12.91 10.62
C ARG A 174 -4.37 12.93 9.85
N ILE A 175 -4.74 11.80 9.27
CA ILE A 175 -5.97 11.62 8.47
C ILE A 175 -6.94 10.68 9.20
N GLN A 176 -8.24 10.98 9.14
CA GLN A 176 -9.33 10.22 9.78
C GLN A 176 -10.53 10.08 8.86
#